data_AF-A0A978TLE9-F1
#
_entry.id   AF-A0A978TLE9-F1
#
_cell.length_a   1.000
_cell.length_b   1.000
_cell.length_c   1.000
_cell.angle_alpha   90.00
_cell.angle_beta   90.00
_cell.angle_gamma   90.00
#
_symmetry.space_group_name_H-M   'P 1'
#
loop_
_entity.id
_entity.type
_entity.pdbx_description
1 polymer ?
#
loop_
_entity_poly.entity_id
_entity_poly.type
_entity_poly.pdbx_seq_one_letter_code
_entity_poly.pdbx_strand_id
1 'polypeptide(L)'
;MDNHPRHPTPFLTWYSMFNSSSLPTMAIGSTNFGKSLVFIDANIPHSATLAAGVREGMEVVILHPAEDGIAQITQALRGRRDLSSLHIISHGFPGGLYSGSSILNINTIERYTWLLRSWGLSIAENAEILLYGCQV
;
A
#
# COMPACT_ATOMS: atom_id res chain seq x y z
N MET A 1 -33.45 75.49 16.89
CA MET A 1 -32.86 74.61 17.91
C MET A 1 -31.43 74.34 17.51
N ASP A 2 -30.51 74.86 18.30
CA ASP A 2 -29.08 74.61 18.27
C ASP A 2 -28.78 73.12 18.48
N ASN A 3 -27.81 72.56 17.74
CA ASN A 3 -26.46 72.48 18.27
C ASN A 3 -25.46 72.09 17.16
N HIS A 4 -24.37 72.85 17.10
CA HIS A 4 -23.32 72.81 16.09
C HIS A 4 -22.09 72.09 16.68
N PRO A 5 -20.90 72.05 16.05
CA PRO A 5 -20.38 70.97 15.21
C PRO A 5 -19.02 70.42 15.71
N ARG A 6 -18.37 69.53 14.93
CA ARG A 6 -16.95 69.62 14.48
C ARG A 6 -16.35 68.25 14.05
N HIS A 7 -15.87 68.19 12.80
CA HIS A 7 -14.83 67.27 12.28
C HIS A 7 -13.44 67.58 12.96
N PRO A 8 -12.26 66.92 12.75
CA PRO A 8 -11.81 66.00 11.67
C PRO A 8 -10.72 64.89 11.98
N THR A 9 -10.55 63.92 11.05
CA THR A 9 -9.31 63.19 10.57
C THR A 9 -8.32 62.46 11.54
N PRO A 10 -7.28 61.74 11.04
CA PRO A 10 -7.19 60.53 10.19
C PRO A 10 -6.43 59.40 10.97
N PHE A 11 -5.93 58.32 10.35
CA PHE A 11 -4.60 57.68 10.63
C PHE A 11 -4.50 56.26 10.03
N LEU A 12 -3.61 56.11 9.05
CA LEU A 12 -2.92 54.86 8.71
C LEU A 12 -1.79 54.65 9.74
N THR A 13 -1.53 53.42 10.21
CA THR A 13 -0.19 52.74 10.29
C THR A 13 -0.18 51.48 11.18
N TRP A 14 0.34 50.37 10.60
CA TRP A 14 1.42 49.48 11.08
C TRP A 14 1.32 48.78 12.46
N TYR A 15 1.18 47.44 12.49
CA TYR A 15 2.15 46.54 13.16
C TYR A 15 1.88 45.06 12.81
N SER A 16 2.80 44.47 12.05
CA SER A 16 3.15 43.06 12.12
C SER A 16 3.85 42.83 13.47
N MET A 17 3.42 41.81 14.24
CA MET A 17 4.26 40.98 15.12
C MET A 17 3.36 40.04 15.94
N PHE A 18 3.19 38.80 15.49
CA PHE A 18 2.99 37.67 16.40
C PHE A 18 4.02 36.61 16.07
N ASN A 19 5.09 36.64 16.84
CA ASN A 19 6.07 35.57 16.98
C ASN A 19 5.63 34.65 18.14
N SER A 20 6.12 33.41 18.09
CA SER A 20 6.05 32.33 19.10
C SER A 20 4.74 31.55 19.08
N SER A 21 4.69 30.24 18.89
CA SER A 21 5.62 29.22 19.39
C SER A 21 5.50 27.97 18.52
N SER A 22 6.63 27.35 18.18
CA SER A 22 6.67 26.05 17.51
C SER A 22 5.97 25.00 18.37
N LEU A 23 4.75 24.63 17.98
CA LEU A 23 4.10 23.44 18.50
C LEU A 23 4.94 22.22 18.10
N PRO A 24 5.14 21.22 18.98
CA PRO A 24 5.69 19.96 18.54
C PRO A 24 4.76 19.43 17.45
N THR A 25 5.26 19.34 16.22
CA THR A 25 4.61 18.54 15.20
C THR A 25 4.64 17.13 15.75
N MET A 26 3.53 16.68 16.34
CA MET A 26 3.27 15.26 16.44
C MET A 26 3.42 14.76 15.02
N ALA A 27 4.47 13.99 14.76
CA ALA A 27 4.56 13.21 13.55
C ALA A 27 3.31 12.34 13.56
N ILE A 28 2.28 12.80 12.84
CA ILE A 28 1.24 11.94 12.31
C ILE A 28 2.07 10.92 11.58
N GLY A 29 2.20 9.72 12.17
CA GLY A 29 3.16 8.73 11.70
C GLY A 29 3.04 8.70 10.20
N SER A 30 4.13 8.99 9.49
CA SER A 30 4.13 8.93 8.05
C SER A 30 3.54 7.57 7.75
N THR A 31 2.33 7.53 7.20
CA THR A 31 1.95 6.41 6.38
C THR A 31 3.03 6.47 5.33
N ASN A 32 4.10 5.69 5.53
CA ASN A 32 4.93 5.28 4.44
C ASN A 32 3.87 4.79 3.47
N PHE A 33 3.62 5.56 2.42
CA PHE A 33 3.02 5.02 1.21
C PHE A 33 4.10 4.10 0.67
N GLY A 34 4.33 3.03 1.41
CA GLY A 34 5.42 2.14 1.21
C GLY A 34 5.13 1.42 -0.08
N LYS A 35 6.20 0.96 -0.70
CA LYS A 35 6.12 0.34 -2.00
C LYS A 35 5.31 -0.95 -1.84
N SER A 36 4.05 -0.92 -2.25
CA SER A 36 3.14 -2.05 -2.17
C SER A 36 2.98 -2.69 -3.54
N LEU A 37 3.00 -4.02 -3.56
CA LEU A 37 2.84 -4.81 -4.77
C LEU A 37 1.62 -5.72 -4.63
N VAL A 38 0.72 -5.66 -5.60
CA VAL A 38 -0.52 -6.45 -5.64
C VAL A 38 -0.40 -7.49 -6.74
N PHE A 39 -0.43 -8.75 -6.34
CA PHE A 39 -0.50 -9.89 -7.23
C PHE A 39 -1.94 -10.36 -7.35
N ILE A 40 -2.43 -10.46 -8.58
CA ILE A 40 -3.79 -10.92 -8.86
C ILE A 40 -3.69 -12.14 -9.75
N ASP A 41 -4.20 -13.27 -9.28
CA ASP A 41 -4.30 -14.48 -10.07
C ASP A 41 -5.31 -14.29 -11.21
N ALA A 42 -4.91 -14.53 -12.46
CA ALA A 42 -5.81 -14.42 -13.60
C ALA A 42 -6.97 -15.43 -13.58
N ASN A 43 -6.88 -16.52 -12.79
CA ASN A 43 -7.93 -17.53 -12.65
C ASN A 43 -9.13 -17.06 -11.80
N ILE A 44 -9.05 -15.91 -11.13
CA ILE A 44 -10.21 -15.36 -10.43
C ILE A 44 -11.12 -14.59 -11.41
N PRO A 45 -12.45 -14.67 -11.26
CA PRO A 45 -13.37 -13.88 -12.06
C PRO A 45 -13.10 -12.38 -11.95
N HIS A 46 -13.19 -11.67 -13.06
CA HIS A 46 -13.06 -10.20 -13.12
C HIS A 46 -11.72 -9.67 -12.59
N SER A 47 -10.62 -10.42 -12.75
CA SER A 47 -9.26 -10.02 -12.35
C SER A 47 -8.85 -8.64 -12.90
N ALA A 48 -9.22 -8.31 -14.14
CA ALA A 48 -8.97 -6.99 -14.73
C ALA A 48 -9.73 -5.85 -14.01
N THR A 49 -10.97 -6.10 -13.59
CA THR A 49 -11.75 -5.13 -12.82
C THR A 49 -11.15 -4.92 -11.44
N LEU A 50 -10.69 -5.99 -10.78
CA LEU A 50 -9.99 -5.90 -9.50
C LEU A 50 -8.70 -5.10 -9.63
N ALA A 51 -7.92 -5.35 -10.69
CA ALA A 51 -6.71 -4.59 -11.00
C ALA A 51 -6.99 -3.09 -11.18
N ALA A 52 -8.06 -2.75 -11.91
CA ALA A 52 -8.47 -1.36 -12.10
C ALA A 52 -8.98 -0.69 -10.80
N GLY A 53 -9.43 -1.47 -9.82
CA GLY A 53 -9.85 -0.99 -8.50
C GLY A 53 -8.71 -0.87 -7.48
N VAL A 54 -7.49 -1.28 -7.81
CA VAL A 54 -6.34 -1.11 -6.93
C VAL A 54 -6.04 0.37 -6.76
N ARG A 55 -5.83 0.78 -5.49
CA ARG A 55 -5.53 2.17 -5.12
C ARG A 55 -4.30 2.68 -5.87
N GLU A 56 -4.37 3.93 -6.33
CA GLU A 56 -3.24 4.61 -6.95
C GLU A 56 -1.98 4.57 -6.08
N GLY A 57 -0.83 4.44 -6.74
CA GLY A 57 0.48 4.34 -6.09
C GLY A 57 0.88 2.93 -5.67
N MET A 58 0.01 1.93 -5.85
CA MET A 58 0.37 0.52 -5.74
C MET A 58 0.68 -0.04 -7.13
N GLU A 59 1.65 -0.95 -7.21
CA GLU A 59 1.95 -1.64 -8.46
C GLU A 59 1.17 -2.96 -8.53
N VAL A 60 0.64 -3.29 -9.70
CA VAL A 60 -0.17 -4.50 -9.93
C VAL A 60 0.54 -5.43 -10.90
N VAL A 61 0.58 -6.71 -10.54
CA VAL A 61 1.09 -7.80 -11.38
C VAL A 61 0.00 -8.85 -11.53
N ILE A 62 -0.41 -9.14 -12.77
CA ILE A 62 -1.33 -10.24 -13.07
C ILE A 62 -0.53 -11.52 -13.25
N LEU A 63 -0.84 -12.55 -12.45
CA LEU A 63 -0.17 -13.85 -12.56
C LEU A 63 -0.79 -14.66 -13.70
N HIS A 64 0.08 -15.21 -14.55
CA HIS A 64 -0.33 -16.08 -15.64
C HIS A 64 -0.88 -17.41 -15.09
N PRO A 65 -2.03 -17.89 -15.59
CA PRO A 65 -2.72 -19.04 -15.00
C PRO A 65 -2.01 -20.38 -15.24
N ALA A 66 -1.20 -20.47 -16.30
CA ALA A 66 -0.49 -21.70 -16.67
C ALA A 66 0.92 -21.81 -16.07
N GLU A 67 1.36 -20.81 -15.30
CA GLU A 67 2.69 -20.78 -14.70
C GLU A 67 2.61 -20.86 -13.18
N ASP A 68 3.66 -21.35 -12.54
CA ASP A 68 3.72 -21.45 -11.07
C ASP A 68 3.68 -20.04 -10.45
N GLY A 69 2.61 -19.74 -9.72
CA GLY A 69 2.38 -18.40 -9.16
C GLY A 69 3.43 -17.97 -8.14
N ILE A 70 3.96 -18.91 -7.34
CA ILE A 70 5.01 -18.61 -6.37
C ILE A 70 6.33 -18.26 -7.07
N ALA A 71 6.65 -18.96 -8.15
CA ALA A 71 7.80 -18.64 -9.00
C ALA A 71 7.65 -17.26 -9.67
N GLN A 72 6.46 -16.95 -10.19
CA GLN A 72 6.15 -15.64 -10.80
C GLN A 72 6.28 -14.49 -9.79
N ILE A 73 5.71 -14.64 -8.58
CA ILE A 73 5.85 -13.66 -7.50
C ILE A 73 7.33 -13.48 -7.16
N THR A 74 8.07 -14.58 -7.00
CA THR A 74 9.51 -14.52 -6.71
C THR A 74 10.28 -13.76 -7.78
N GLN A 75 9.98 -14.01 -9.06
CA GLN A 75 10.61 -13.32 -10.17
C GLN A 75 10.27 -11.83 -10.17
N ALA A 76 9.02 -11.47 -9.90
CA ALA A 76 8.59 -10.07 -9.80
C ALA A 76 9.27 -9.32 -8.65
N LEU A 77 9.60 -10.01 -7.56
CA LEU A 77 10.27 -9.43 -6.39
C LEU A 77 11.77 -9.22 -6.58
N ARG A 78 12.41 -9.89 -7.54
CA ARG A 78 13.86 -9.80 -7.75
C ARG A 78 14.31 -8.36 -7.99
N GLY A 79 15.33 -7.95 -7.24
CA GLY A 79 15.94 -6.61 -7.33
C GLY A 79 15.14 -5.51 -6.64
N ARG A 80 13.96 -5.81 -6.10
CA ARG A 80 13.18 -4.87 -5.28
C ARG A 80 13.68 -4.86 -3.85
N ARG A 81 13.40 -3.78 -3.14
CA ARG A 81 13.73 -3.57 -1.72
C ARG A 81 12.70 -2.67 -1.05
N ASP A 82 12.60 -2.81 0.26
CA ASP A 82 11.79 -1.95 1.14
C ASP A 82 10.30 -1.93 0.73
N LEU A 83 9.79 -3.05 0.21
CA LEU A 83 8.36 -3.21 -0.03
C LEU A 83 7.64 -3.27 1.32
N SER A 84 6.67 -2.40 1.55
CA SER A 84 5.92 -2.37 2.81
C SER A 84 4.81 -3.41 2.87
N SER A 85 4.30 -3.83 1.71
CA SER A 85 3.30 -4.89 1.66
C SER A 85 3.30 -5.65 0.35
N LEU A 86 2.97 -6.94 0.45
CA LEU A 86 2.60 -7.80 -0.66
C LEU A 86 1.14 -8.19 -0.48
N HIS A 87 0.32 -7.96 -1.49
CA HIS A 87 -1.08 -8.39 -1.51
C HIS A 87 -1.21 -9.50 -2.54
N ILE A 88 -1.74 -10.67 -2.17
CA ILE A 88 -1.93 -11.80 -3.09
C ILE A 88 -3.41 -12.12 -3.12
N ILE A 89 -4.04 -11.93 -4.27
CA ILE A 89 -5.47 -12.13 -4.50
C ILE A 89 -5.64 -13.33 -5.41
N SER A 90 -6.26 -14.40 -4.91
CA SER A 90 -6.44 -15.64 -5.66
C SER A 90 -7.63 -16.47 -5.15
N HIS A 91 -7.85 -17.65 -5.75
CA HIS A 91 -8.78 -18.63 -5.18
C HIS A 91 -8.16 -19.25 -3.93
N GLY A 92 -8.97 -19.34 -2.88
CA GLY A 92 -8.62 -20.00 -1.63
C GLY A 92 -9.43 -21.28 -1.43
N PHE A 93 -8.97 -22.09 -0.49
CA PHE A 93 -9.71 -23.21 0.09
C PHE A 93 -9.21 -23.42 1.53
N PRO A 94 -9.92 -24.19 2.37
CA PRO A 94 -9.47 -24.46 3.74
C PRO A 94 -8.01 -24.94 3.81
N GLY A 95 -7.14 -24.10 4.38
CA GLY A 95 -5.73 -24.39 4.60
C GLY A 95 -4.81 -24.18 3.39
N GLY A 96 -5.25 -23.48 2.34
CA GLY A 96 -4.38 -23.17 1.21
C GLY A 96 -4.97 -22.23 0.17
N LEU A 97 -4.13 -21.84 -0.80
CA LEU A 97 -4.53 -21.05 -1.95
C LEU A 97 -4.02 -21.64 -3.27
N TYR A 98 -4.77 -21.38 -4.33
CA TYR A 98 -4.31 -21.53 -5.70
C TYR A 98 -3.56 -20.27 -6.11
N SER A 99 -2.47 -20.41 -6.87
CA SER A 99 -1.74 -19.28 -7.44
C SER A 99 -1.15 -19.68 -8.79
N GLY A 100 -1.69 -19.14 -9.88
CA GLY A 100 -1.38 -19.60 -11.24
C GLY A 100 -1.68 -21.09 -11.37
N SER A 101 -0.70 -21.89 -11.77
CA SER A 101 -0.81 -23.36 -11.86
C SER A 101 -0.45 -24.11 -10.57
N SER A 102 -0.17 -23.38 -9.48
CA SER A 102 0.36 -23.95 -8.23
C SER A 102 -0.66 -23.93 -7.09
N ILE A 103 -0.40 -24.77 -6.08
CA ILE A 103 -1.11 -24.78 -4.80
C ILE A 103 -0.09 -24.47 -3.72
N LEU A 104 -0.38 -23.50 -2.87
CA LEU A 104 0.37 -23.21 -1.65
C LEU A 104 -0.47 -23.63 -0.44
N ASN A 105 -0.02 -24.65 0.27
CA ASN A 105 -0.62 -25.22 1.47
C ASN A 105 0.44 -25.95 2.32
N ILE A 106 0.05 -26.52 3.46
CA ILE A 106 0.99 -27.22 4.36
C ILE A 106 1.76 -28.38 3.69
N ASN A 107 1.17 -29.03 2.68
CA ASN A 107 1.81 -30.16 1.99
C ASN A 107 2.80 -29.72 0.89
N THR A 108 2.75 -28.46 0.48
CA THR A 108 3.51 -27.92 -0.66
C THR A 108 4.47 -26.81 -0.23
N ILE A 109 4.22 -26.15 0.90
CA ILE A 109 5.00 -24.99 1.38
C ILE A 109 6.49 -25.30 1.52
N GLU A 110 6.85 -26.52 1.92
CA GLU A 110 8.25 -26.92 2.06
C GLU A 110 9.01 -26.82 0.73
N ARG A 111 8.35 -27.13 -0.40
CA ARG A 111 8.93 -27.02 -1.76
C ARG A 111 9.27 -25.57 -2.11
N TYR A 112 8.51 -24.63 -1.56
CA TYR A 112 8.65 -23.21 -1.80
C TYR A 112 9.52 -22.49 -0.76
N THR A 113 10.06 -23.19 0.25
CA THR A 113 10.80 -22.58 1.37
C THR A 113 11.88 -21.59 0.91
N TRP A 114 12.70 -21.98 -0.08
CA TRP A 114 13.77 -21.11 -0.58
C TRP A 114 13.25 -19.88 -1.31
N LEU A 115 12.17 -20.05 -2.08
CA LEU A 115 11.53 -18.95 -2.80
C LEU A 115 10.87 -17.98 -1.81
N LEU A 116 10.08 -18.49 -0.86
CA LEU A 116 9.44 -17.67 0.19
C LEU A 116 10.46 -16.95 1.07
N ARG A 117 11.56 -17.60 1.45
CA ARG A 117 12.67 -16.94 2.16
C ARG A 117 13.28 -15.80 1.34
N SER A 118 13.41 -15.97 0.02
CA SER A 118 13.95 -14.92 -0.84
C SER A 118 13.06 -13.68 -0.93
N TRP A 119 11.74 -13.82 -0.68
CA TRP A 119 10.84 -12.67 -0.61
C TRP A 119 11.23 -11.71 0.52
N GLY A 120 11.75 -12.26 1.63
CA GLY A 120 12.29 -11.51 2.77
C GLY A 120 13.39 -10.51 2.39
N LEU A 121 14.12 -10.74 1.29
CA LEU A 121 15.15 -9.81 0.80
C LEU A 121 14.57 -8.58 0.10
N SER A 122 13.30 -8.64 -0.28
CA SER A 122 12.60 -7.62 -1.08
C SER A 122 11.66 -6.76 -0.25
N ILE A 123 11.23 -7.26 0.91
CA ILE A 123 10.27 -6.61 1.80
C ILE A 123 10.96 -5.93 2.99
N ALA A 124 10.33 -4.91 3.55
CA ALA A 124 10.79 -4.25 4.77
C ALA A 124 10.64 -5.15 6.01
N GLU A 125 11.35 -4.83 7.10
CA GLU A 125 11.35 -5.62 8.35
C GLU A 125 9.94 -5.81 8.95
N ASN A 126 9.09 -4.79 8.82
CA ASN A 126 7.70 -4.78 9.29
C ASN A 126 6.69 -4.90 8.15
N ALA A 127 7.09 -5.49 7.02
CA ALA A 127 6.20 -5.62 5.87
C ALA A 127 5.08 -6.62 6.12
N GLU A 128 3.92 -6.34 5.55
CA GLU A 128 2.76 -7.21 5.62
C GLU A 128 2.66 -8.08 4.36
N ILE A 129 2.33 -9.35 4.53
CA ILE A 129 1.92 -10.22 3.42
C ILE A 129 0.44 -10.55 3.64
N LEU A 130 -0.41 -10.02 2.77
CA LEU A 130 -1.85 -10.18 2.86
C LEU A 130 -2.32 -11.18 1.80
N LEU A 131 -3.02 -12.21 2.26
CA LEU A 131 -3.58 -13.26 1.42
C LEU A 131 -5.10 -13.08 1.35
N TYR A 132 -5.63 -12.89 0.15
CA TYR A 132 -7.06 -12.76 -0.11
C TYR A 132 -7.52 -13.96 -0.92
N GLY A 133 -8.30 -14.83 -0.29
CA GLY A 133 -8.89 -16.00 -0.92
C GLY A 133 -10.06 -16.53 -0.09
N CYS A 134 -10.93 -17.32 -0.70
CA CYS A 134 -12.04 -17.95 0.01
C CYS A 134 -11.52 -18.96 1.04
N GLN A 135 -11.86 -18.77 2.32
CA GLN A 135 -11.61 -19.76 3.39
C GLN A 135 -10.13 -20.13 3.59
N VAL A 136 -9.22 -19.20 3.36
CA VAL A 136 -7.77 -19.35 3.65
C VAL A 136 -7.47 -19.34 5.14
#